data_AF-A0A943KEW2-F1
#
_entry.id   AF-A0A943KEW2-F1
#
_cell.length_a   1.000
_cell.length_b   1.000
_cell.length_c   1.000
_cell.angle_alpha   90.00
_cell.angle_beta   90.00
_cell.angle_gamma   90.00
#
_symmetry.space_group_name_H-M   'P 1'
#
loop_
_entity.id
_entity.type
_entity.pdbx_description
1 polymer ?
#
loop_
_entity_poly.entity_id
_entity_poly.type
_entity_poly.pdbx_seq_one_letter_code
_entity_poly.pdbx_strand_id
1 'polypeptide(L)' 'MEDKGPCGCNTTNNNFAPFPLSSFPADYAVAMAYIPYQQNADSYDADKALARGTLFPVLDKPFLGKAGCSI' A
#
# COMPACT_ATOMS: atom_id res chain seq x y z
N MET A 1 -9.11 -33.90 11.15
CA MET A 1 -8.65 -33.87 9.75
C MET A 1 -9.81 -33.34 8.91
N GLU A 2 -9.48 -32.58 7.87
CA GLU A 2 -10.34 -32.13 6.75
C GLU A 2 -11.43 -31.08 7.10
N ASP A 3 -11.68 -30.01 6.35
CA ASP A 3 -11.19 -29.59 5.05
C ASP A 3 -11.21 -28.06 4.99
N LYS A 4 -10.06 -27.43 4.67
CA LYS A 4 -10.03 -26.02 4.32
C LYS A 4 -10.61 -25.91 2.92
N GLY A 5 -11.91 -25.63 2.84
CA GLY A 5 -12.59 -25.35 1.58
C GLY A 5 -11.79 -24.34 0.75
N PRO A 6 -11.77 -24.53 -0.59
CA PRO A 6 -10.81 -23.87 -1.45
C PRO A 6 -10.98 -22.36 -1.33
N CYS A 7 -9.86 -21.65 -1.20
CA CYS A 7 -9.86 -20.24 -1.53
C CYS A 7 -10.53 -20.11 -2.91
N GLY A 8 -11.66 -19.39 -2.95
CA GLY A 8 -12.48 -19.19 -4.15
C GLY A 8 -11.83 -18.26 -5.16
N CYS A 9 -10.54 -18.46 -5.46
CA CYS A 9 -9.83 -17.79 -6.52
C CYS A 9 -10.08 -18.51 -7.86
N ASN A 10 -11.34 -18.59 -8.28
CA ASN A 10 -11.68 -18.95 -9.67
C ASN A 10 -12.83 -18.14 -10.27
N THR A 11 -13.21 -17.00 -9.66
CA THR A 11 -14.12 -16.08 -10.34
C THR A 11 -13.32 -15.20 -11.28
N THR A 12 -13.39 -15.49 -12.58
CA THR A 12 -13.08 -14.60 -13.70
C THR A 12 -14.05 -13.41 -13.71
N ASN A 13 -13.99 -12.60 -12.65
CA ASN A 13 -14.52 -11.26 -12.64
C ASN A 13 -13.38 -10.41 -13.20
N ASN A 14 -13.49 -10.05 -14.48
CA ASN A 14 -12.61 -9.07 -15.13
C ASN A 14 -12.93 -7.63 -14.68
N ASN A 15 -13.61 -7.44 -13.55
CA ASN A 15 -13.84 -6.13 -12.95
C ASN A 15 -12.76 -5.82 -11.92
N PHE A 16 -11.51 -6.14 -12.25
CA PHE A 16 -10.41 -5.38 -11.68
C PHE A 16 -10.58 -3.96 -12.23
N ALA A 17 -11.05 -3.04 -11.40
CA ALA A 17 -11.32 -1.67 -11.83
C ALA A 17 -10.12 -1.14 -12.62
N PRO A 18 -10.33 -0.46 -13.76
CA PRO A 18 -9.21 0.07 -14.53
C PRO A 18 -8.43 1.01 -13.61
N PHE A 19 -7.17 0.65 -13.33
CA PHE A 19 -6.25 1.59 -12.73
C PHE A 19 -6.13 2.79 -13.70
N PRO A 20 -6.24 4.04 -13.24
CA PRO A 20 -6.18 4.51 -11.86
C PRO A 20 -7.58 4.68 -11.21
N LEU A 21 -7.74 4.10 -10.02
CA LEU A 21 -8.85 4.44 -9.15
C LEU A 21 -8.76 5.92 -8.75
N SER A 22 -9.91 6.60 -8.72
CA SER A 22 -10.03 7.94 -8.13
C SER A 22 -9.39 7.94 -6.75
N SER A 23 -8.65 9.00 -6.41
CA SER A 23 -8.07 9.17 -5.06
C SER A 23 -9.13 9.19 -3.96
N PHE A 24 -10.40 9.33 -4.34
CA PHE A 24 -11.51 9.49 -3.43
C PHE A 24 -12.76 8.73 -3.88
N PRO A 25 -13.47 8.04 -2.97
CA PRO A 25 -14.76 7.45 -3.27
C PRO A 25 -15.82 8.53 -3.60
N ALA A 26 -16.86 8.15 -4.34
CA ALA A 26 -17.98 9.05 -4.64
C ALA A 26 -18.70 9.53 -3.37
N ASP A 27 -18.90 8.61 -2.42
CA ASP A 27 -19.44 8.89 -1.09
C ASP A 27 -18.31 8.81 -0.05
N TYR A 28 -17.98 9.93 0.57
CA TYR A 28 -16.88 10.01 1.53
C TYR A 28 -17.36 10.42 2.92
N ALA A 29 -16.71 9.86 3.93
CA ALA A 29 -16.88 10.26 5.30
C ALA A 29 -15.95 11.45 5.62
N VAL A 30 -16.51 12.50 6.22
CA VAL A 30 -15.73 13.63 6.72
C VAL A 30 -14.76 13.13 7.81
N ALA A 31 -13.52 13.63 7.76
CA ALA A 31 -12.43 13.27 8.68
C ALA A 31 -11.86 11.85 8.55
N MET A 32 -12.21 11.08 7.52
CA MET A 32 -11.52 9.82 7.20
C MET A 32 -10.33 10.07 6.26
N ALA A 33 -9.21 9.41 6.53
CA ALA A 33 -8.04 9.44 5.64
C ALA A 33 -8.21 8.42 4.51
N TYR A 34 -8.21 8.90 3.27
CA TYR A 34 -8.25 8.04 2.08
C TYR A 34 -6.86 7.95 1.48
N ILE A 35 -6.33 6.72 1.39
CA ILE A 35 -4.99 6.45 0.88
C ILE A 35 -5.12 5.96 -0.56
N PRO A 36 -4.46 6.60 -1.54
CA PRO A 36 -4.49 6.14 -2.92
C PRO A 36 -3.79 4.78 -3.06
N TYR A 37 -4.19 4.03 -4.08
CA TYR A 37 -3.46 2.81 -4.45
C TYR A 37 -2.02 3.14 -4.83
N GLN A 38 -1.09 2.37 -4.28
CA GLN A 38 0.33 2.49 -4.60
C GLN A 38 0.57 1.98 -6.02
N GLN A 39 0.89 2.88 -6.95
CA GLN A 39 1.09 2.56 -8.37
C GLN A 39 2.45 1.92 -8.66
N ASN A 40 3.48 2.26 -7.87
CA ASN A 40 4.85 1.78 -8.07
C ASN A 40 5.19 0.71 -7.03
N ALA A 41 5.39 -0.51 -7.50
CA ALA A 41 5.67 -1.70 -6.69
C ALA A 41 7.09 -2.26 -6.92
N ASP A 42 8.04 -1.38 -7.25
CA ASP A 42 9.44 -1.79 -7.31
C ASP A 42 9.86 -2.32 -5.93
N SER A 43 10.44 -3.51 -5.90
CA SER A 43 10.83 -4.18 -4.66
C SER A 43 12.34 -4.21 -4.52
N TYR A 44 12.83 -3.94 -3.31
CA TYR A 44 14.19 -4.29 -2.95
C TYR A 44 14.38 -5.81 -2.93
N ASP A 45 15.64 -6.22 -3.07
CA ASP A 45 16.05 -7.59 -2.74
C ASP A 45 15.85 -7.85 -1.23
N ALA A 46 15.65 -9.11 -0.85
CA ALA A 46 15.22 -9.49 0.50
C ALA A 46 16.15 -8.98 1.61
N ASP A 47 17.47 -9.11 1.40
CA ASP A 47 18.47 -8.67 2.39
C ASP A 47 18.48 -7.15 2.56
N LYS A 48 18.31 -6.41 1.46
CA LYS A 48 18.23 -4.95 1.46
C LYS A 48 16.93 -4.45 2.11
N ALA A 49 15.82 -5.10 1.81
CA ALA A 49 14.52 -4.78 2.39
C ALA A 49 14.54 -4.93 3.92
N LEU A 50 15.16 -6.01 4.41
CA LEU A 50 15.32 -6.25 5.85
C LEU A 50 16.19 -5.17 6.49
N ALA A 51 17.31 -4.80 5.86
CA ALA A 51 18.21 -3.76 6.38
C ALA A 51 17.57 -2.37 6.42
N ARG A 52 16.70 -2.04 5.46
CA ARG A 52 16.00 -0.74 5.40
C ARG A 52 14.70 -0.69 6.20
N GLY A 53 14.12 -1.85 6.54
CA GLY A 53 12.83 -1.93 7.20
C GLY A 53 11.62 -1.65 6.30
N THR A 54 11.82 -1.62 4.98
CA THR A 54 10.76 -1.49 3.98
C THR A 54 11.12 -2.27 2.71
N LEU A 55 10.14 -2.98 2.15
CA LEU A 55 10.30 -3.68 0.87
C LEU A 55 10.32 -2.72 -0.31
N PHE A 56 9.62 -1.59 -0.18
CA PHE A 56 9.41 -0.65 -1.27
C PHE A 56 10.35 0.55 -1.13
N PRO A 57 11.21 0.82 -2.14
CA PRO A 57 12.12 1.97 -2.16
C PRO A 57 11.38 3.31 -2.03
N VAL A 58 10.17 3.41 -2.59
CA VAL A 58 9.35 4.63 -2.54
C VAL A 58 8.96 5.03 -1.11
N LEU A 59 8.97 4.07 -0.18
CA LEU A 59 8.70 4.28 1.24
C LEU A 59 9.96 4.59 2.06
N ASP A 60 11.17 4.34 1.52
CA ASP A 60 12.46 4.63 2.17
C ASP A 60 12.81 6.12 2.05
N LYS A 61 12.09 6.97 2.80
CA LYS A 61 12.26 8.42 2.79
C LYS A 61 13.18 8.88 3.93
N PRO A 62 14.11 9.82 3.69
CA PRO A 62 14.98 10.34 4.75
C PRO A 62 14.14 11.02 5.83
N PHE A 63 14.49 10.80 7.10
CA PHE A 63 13.85 11.50 8.21
C PHE A 63 14.31 12.96 8.23
N LEU A 64 13.46 13.85 7.72
CA LEU A 64 13.70 15.30 7.70
C LEU A 64 13.20 15.99 8.98
N GLY A 65 13.18 15.28 10.11
CA GLY A 65 12.66 15.79 11.37
C GLY A 65 13.30 17.13 11.73
N LYS A 66 12.58 18.23 11.54
CA LYS A 66 12.92 19.49 12.18
C LYS A 66 12.69 19.27 13.66
N ALA A 67 13.76 19.22 14.45
CA ALA A 67 13.65 19.45 15.87
C ALA A 67 12.85 20.74 16.06
N GLY A 68 11.82 20.68 16.91
CA GLY A 68 11.07 21.87 17.31
C GLY A 68 12.06 22.96 17.71
N CYS A 69 11.76 24.18 17.26
CA CYS A 69 12.55 25.38 17.49
C CYS A 69 13.34 25.34 18.82
N SER A 70 14.67 25.27 18.73
CA SER A 70 15.51 25.64 19.87
C SER A 70 15.50 27.16 19.94
N ILE A 71 14.69 27.72 20.85
CA ILE A 71 14.85 29.10 21.35
C ILE A 71 15.60 29.07 22.68
#